data_AF-A0A7X8VG38-F1
#
_entry.id   AF-A0A7X8VG38-F1
#
_cell.length_a   1.000
_cell.length_b   1.000
_cell.length_c   1.000
_cell.angle_alpha   90.00
_cell.angle_beta   90.00
_cell.angle_gamma   90.00
#
_symmetry.space_group_name_H-M   'P 1'
#
loop_
_entity.id
_entity.type
_entity.pdbx_description
1 polymer ?
#
loop_
_entity_poly.entity_id
_entity_poly.type
_entity_poly.pdbx_seq_one_letter_code
_entity_poly.pdbx_strand_id
1 'polypeptide(L)'
;MAGLTKYERQAMLTNNAPPSFSIHPDESPLSDAEIKTALAKPLAARGDLRKVLIVPPDITRLNAYAGPIVGMLCELLPDAEIDVLPALGTHVPMTEEEIATMFPGAKDKNFLVHNWRTGITKLGEVPADFVSSVCEGRWNEPVDVEASNYVIDPSYDLVISIGQVVPHEVVGMANFNKNILVGCGGSSMINSSHYIGALYGMERMMG
;
A
#
# COMPACT_ATOMS: atom_id res chain seq x y z
N MET A 1 3.14 34.18 -10.49
CA MET A 1 3.64 33.00 -9.77
C MET A 1 2.57 31.94 -9.85
N ALA A 2 2.82 30.81 -10.52
CA ALA A 2 1.84 29.73 -10.61
C ALA A 2 1.64 29.14 -9.21
N GLY A 3 0.40 29.17 -8.71
CA GLY A 3 0.07 28.59 -7.41
C GLY A 3 0.12 27.07 -7.47
N LEU A 4 0.61 26.45 -6.39
CA LEU A 4 0.63 25.00 -6.23
C LEU A 4 -0.77 24.41 -6.46
N THR A 5 -0.84 23.38 -7.29
CA THR A 5 -2.00 22.56 -7.59
C THR A 5 -2.53 21.87 -6.33
N LYS A 6 -3.79 21.42 -6.36
CA LYS A 6 -4.42 20.69 -5.25
C LYS A 6 -3.59 19.46 -4.83
N TYR A 7 -2.98 18.76 -5.78
CA TYR A 7 -2.12 17.60 -5.54
C TYR A 7 -0.79 17.95 -4.88
N GLU A 8 -0.15 19.06 -5.28
CA GLU A 8 1.08 19.54 -4.66
C GLU A 8 0.85 19.98 -3.21
N ARG A 9 -0.33 20.52 -2.89
CA ARG A 9 -0.72 20.83 -1.50
C ARG A 9 -0.97 19.58 -0.66
N GLN A 10 -1.60 18.55 -1.24
CA GLN A 10 -1.83 17.26 -0.58
C GLN A 10 -0.48 16.55 -0.27
N ALA A 11 0.46 16.58 -1.23
CA ALA A 11 1.80 16.01 -1.06
C ALA A 11 2.65 16.73 0.02
N MET A 12 2.42 18.03 0.23
CA MET A 12 3.07 18.77 1.33
C MET A 12 2.44 18.48 2.70
N LEU A 13 1.17 18.09 2.77
CA LEU A 13 0.50 17.70 4.02
C LEU A 13 0.84 16.26 4.47
N THR A 14 1.27 15.39 3.55
CA THR A 14 1.66 14.01 3.87
C THR A 14 3.13 13.87 4.30
N ASN A 15 3.97 14.89 4.12
CA ASN A 15 5.43 14.78 4.21
C ASN A 15 6.11 15.26 5.51
N ASN A 16 5.37 15.67 6.54
CA ASN A 16 5.96 16.29 7.73
C ASN A 16 6.02 15.41 8.99
N ALA A 17 5.59 14.15 8.94
CA ALA A 17 5.87 13.21 10.02
C ALA A 17 7.20 12.51 9.72
N PRO A 18 8.29 12.78 10.48
CA PRO A 18 9.51 12.02 10.31
C PRO A 18 9.20 10.53 10.52
N PRO A 19 9.81 9.62 9.74
CA PRO A 19 9.58 8.19 9.92
C PRO A 19 9.88 7.81 11.38
N SER A 20 8.91 7.15 12.02
CA SER A 20 9.14 6.55 13.33
C SER A 20 9.83 5.21 13.15
N PHE A 21 11.00 5.06 13.75
CA PHE A 21 11.72 3.80 13.79
C PHE A 21 11.81 3.33 15.25
N SER A 22 11.52 2.06 15.46
CA SER A 22 11.76 1.36 16.72
C SER A 22 12.60 0.14 16.41
N ILE A 23 13.78 0.04 17.02
CA ILE A 23 14.70 -1.09 16.86
C ILE A 23 15.09 -1.52 18.26
N HIS A 24 14.82 -2.78 18.60
CA HIS A 24 15.28 -3.38 19.85
C HIS A 24 16.69 -3.91 19.61
N PRO A 25 17.72 -3.36 20.30
CA PRO A 25 19.12 -3.77 20.07
C PRO A 25 19.39 -5.23 20.42
N ASP A 26 18.51 -5.86 21.21
CA ASP A 26 18.57 -7.26 21.61
C ASP A 26 17.72 -8.19 20.74
N GLU A 27 17.20 -7.69 19.61
CA GLU A 27 16.33 -8.40 18.67
C GLU A 27 15.02 -8.91 19.29
N SER A 28 14.64 -8.42 20.47
CA SER A 28 13.35 -8.77 21.07
C SER A 28 12.17 -8.24 20.22
N PRO A 29 11.03 -8.96 20.17
CA PRO A 29 9.86 -8.50 19.43
C PRO A 29 9.30 -7.18 19.96
N LEU A 30 8.78 -6.35 19.06
CA LEU A 30 7.98 -5.18 19.43
C LEU A 30 6.67 -5.64 20.08
N SER A 31 6.30 -5.03 21.21
CA SER A 31 5.01 -5.27 21.84
C SER A 31 3.87 -4.51 21.15
N ASP A 32 2.65 -5.01 21.30
CA ASP A 32 1.43 -4.36 20.79
C ASP A 32 1.31 -2.89 21.27
N ALA A 33 1.70 -2.62 22.51
CA ALA A 33 1.66 -1.27 23.09
C ALA A 33 2.66 -0.32 22.41
N GLU A 34 3.85 -0.81 22.07
CA GLU A 34 4.88 -0.04 21.35
C GLU A 34 4.43 0.25 19.92
N ILE A 35 3.88 -0.75 19.23
CA ILE A 35 3.33 -0.61 17.87
C ILE A 35 2.19 0.41 17.89
N LYS A 36 1.21 0.26 18.79
CA LYS A 36 0.08 1.18 18.91
C LYS A 36 0.53 2.61 19.22
N THR A 37 1.53 2.79 20.08
CA THR A 37 2.11 4.11 20.37
C THR A 37 2.78 4.72 19.14
N ALA A 38 3.52 3.91 18.38
CA ALA A 38 4.16 4.35 17.14
C ALA A 38 3.13 4.75 16.07
N LEU A 39 1.99 4.05 15.98
CA LEU A 39 0.88 4.37 15.08
C LEU A 39 0.13 5.66 15.51
N ALA A 40 -0.07 5.87 16.82
CA ALA A 40 -0.81 7.02 17.34
C ALA A 40 -0.12 8.36 17.05
N LYS A 41 1.22 8.39 17.12
CA LYS A 41 2.01 9.62 16.96
C LYS A 41 1.78 10.35 15.62
N PRO A 42 1.90 9.71 14.45
CA PRO A 42 1.63 10.37 13.17
C PRO A 42 0.14 10.67 12.94
N LEU A 43 -0.78 9.92 13.57
CA LEU A 43 -2.22 10.21 13.48
C LEU A 43 -2.59 11.47 14.25
N ALA A 44 -2.06 11.64 15.46
CA ALA A 44 -2.32 12.83 16.30
C ALA A 44 -1.89 14.15 15.62
N ALA A 45 -0.89 14.11 14.73
CA ALA A 45 -0.43 15.28 13.99
C ALA A 45 -1.35 15.69 12.83
N ARG A 46 -2.33 14.87 12.44
CA ARG A 46 -3.17 15.07 11.25
C ARG A 46 -4.53 15.75 11.54
N GLY A 47 -4.90 15.91 12.81
CA GLY A 47 -6.19 16.45 13.21
C GLY A 47 -7.35 15.45 13.04
N ASP A 48 -8.57 15.97 12.97
CA ASP A 48 -9.78 15.13 12.87
C ASP A 48 -9.88 14.48 11.48
N LEU A 49 -9.86 13.15 11.45
CA LEU A 49 -10.05 12.34 10.24
C LEU A 49 -11.48 11.80 10.22
N ARG A 50 -12.24 12.09 9.17
CA ARG A 50 -13.64 11.64 9.05
C ARG A 50 -13.76 10.36 8.23
N LYS A 51 -12.97 10.25 7.17
CA LYS A 51 -12.97 9.06 6.31
C LYS A 51 -11.55 8.57 6.00
N VAL A 52 -11.26 7.31 6.31
CA VAL A 52 -9.93 6.72 6.18
C VAL A 52 -10.00 5.41 5.40
N LEU A 53 -9.09 5.25 4.44
CA LEU A 53 -8.87 4.00 3.73
C LEU A 53 -7.65 3.29 4.29
N ILE A 54 -7.81 2.05 4.73
CA ILE A 54 -6.69 1.20 5.16
C ILE A 54 -6.42 0.16 4.06
N VAL A 55 -5.17 0.06 3.62
CA VAL A 55 -4.71 -0.84 2.54
C VAL A 55 -3.75 -1.88 3.12
N PRO A 56 -4.24 -2.97 3.74
CA PRO A 56 -3.43 -4.08 4.22
C PRO A 56 -3.12 -5.09 3.10
N PRO A 57 -2.19 -6.04 3.31
CA PRO A 57 -2.08 -7.20 2.42
C PRO A 57 -3.28 -8.13 2.59
N ASP A 58 -3.45 -9.08 1.67
CA ASP A 58 -4.47 -10.12 1.77
C ASP A 58 -4.03 -11.30 2.66
N ILE A 59 -4.87 -12.33 2.74
CA ILE A 59 -4.62 -13.50 3.59
C ILE A 59 -3.37 -14.30 3.22
N THR A 60 -2.83 -14.16 2.01
CA THR A 60 -1.55 -14.80 1.64
C THR A 60 -0.38 -14.30 2.48
N ARG A 61 -0.59 -13.20 3.20
CA ARG A 61 0.35 -12.59 4.15
C ARG A 61 -0.17 -12.63 5.60
N LEU A 62 -0.89 -13.69 5.98
CA LEU A 62 -1.46 -13.85 7.33
C LEU A 62 -0.47 -13.57 8.46
N ASN A 63 0.78 -14.00 8.29
CA ASN A 63 1.83 -13.84 9.30
C ASN A 63 2.55 -12.47 9.26
N ALA A 64 2.07 -11.51 8.46
CA ALA A 64 2.66 -10.17 8.34
C ALA A 64 2.28 -9.22 9.49
N TYR A 65 1.54 -9.71 10.49
CA TYR A 65 1.06 -8.92 11.62
C TYR A 65 0.17 -7.72 11.23
N ALA A 66 -0.32 -7.70 9.98
CA ALA A 66 -1.18 -6.63 9.48
C ALA A 66 -2.57 -6.65 10.13
N GLY A 67 -3.11 -7.82 10.45
CA GLY A 67 -4.38 -7.99 11.17
C GLY A 67 -4.46 -7.18 12.47
N PRO A 68 -3.54 -7.45 13.43
CA PRO A 68 -3.41 -6.65 14.65
C PRO A 68 -3.26 -5.15 14.40
N ILE A 69 -2.41 -4.75 13.44
CA ILE A 69 -2.20 -3.32 13.11
C ILE A 69 -3.50 -2.66 12.62
N VAL A 70 -4.27 -3.32 11.75
CA VAL A 70 -5.57 -2.82 11.28
C VAL A 70 -6.53 -2.65 12.45
N GLY A 71 -6.58 -3.62 13.38
CA GLY A 71 -7.37 -3.51 14.62
C GLY A 71 -6.96 -2.30 15.48
N MET A 72 -5.66 -2.11 15.71
CA MET A 72 -5.14 -0.96 16.47
C MET A 72 -5.50 0.37 15.80
N LEU A 73 -5.46 0.46 14.47
CA LEU A 73 -5.87 1.65 13.73
C LEU A 73 -7.37 1.93 13.88
N CYS A 74 -8.20 0.89 13.88
CA CYS A 74 -9.64 1.03 14.14
C CYS A 74 -9.91 1.59 15.55
N GLU A 75 -9.14 1.17 16.55
CA GLU A 75 -9.24 1.67 17.92
C GLU A 75 -8.72 3.11 18.07
N LEU A 76 -7.67 3.47 17.32
CA LEU A 76 -7.08 4.81 17.34
C LEU A 76 -7.92 5.84 16.57
N LEU A 77 -8.84 5.38 15.70
CA LEU A 77 -9.70 6.21 14.87
C LEU A 77 -11.19 5.82 15.07
N PRO A 78 -11.71 5.90 16.31
CA PRO A 78 -13.04 5.36 16.63
C PRO A 78 -14.19 6.10 15.94
N ASP A 79 -14.02 7.40 15.68
CA ASP A 79 -15.03 8.28 15.08
C ASP A 79 -14.94 8.36 13.55
N ALA A 80 -13.92 7.75 12.94
CA ALA A 80 -13.73 7.76 11.49
C ALA A 80 -14.55 6.66 10.81
N GLU A 81 -15.12 6.97 9.65
CA GLU A 81 -15.56 5.97 8.69
C GLU A 81 -14.33 5.27 8.10
N ILE A 82 -14.19 3.97 8.35
CA ILE A 82 -13.04 3.19 7.93
C ILE A 82 -13.47 2.17 6.89
N ASP A 83 -12.89 2.30 5.70
CA ASP A 83 -12.91 1.28 4.66
C ASP A 83 -11.58 0.52 4.66
N VAL A 84 -11.63 -0.78 4.41
CA VAL A 84 -10.46 -1.65 4.30
C VAL A 84 -10.40 -2.21 2.89
N LEU A 85 -9.31 -1.95 2.17
CA LEU A 85 -9.07 -2.46 0.82
C LEU A 85 -7.85 -3.38 0.83
N PRO A 86 -8.03 -4.71 0.96
CA PRO A 86 -6.94 -5.65 0.81
C PRO A 86 -6.24 -5.47 -0.54
N ALA A 87 -4.90 -5.39 -0.50
CA ALA A 87 -4.04 -5.21 -1.66
C ALA A 87 -3.88 -6.54 -2.43
N LEU A 88 -4.95 -6.96 -3.11
CA LEU A 88 -5.09 -8.27 -3.77
C LEU A 88 -4.10 -8.49 -4.94
N GLY A 89 -3.74 -7.44 -5.66
CA GLY A 89 -3.17 -7.56 -7.00
C GLY A 89 -4.15 -8.31 -7.90
N THR A 90 -3.74 -9.49 -8.39
CA THR A 90 -4.56 -10.36 -9.24
C THR A 90 -5.28 -11.47 -8.46
N HIS A 91 -5.10 -11.56 -7.14
CA HIS A 91 -5.70 -12.60 -6.32
C HIS A 91 -7.23 -12.50 -6.28
N VAL A 92 -7.86 -13.60 -5.90
CA VAL A 92 -9.31 -13.65 -5.68
C VAL A 92 -9.67 -12.84 -4.43
N PRO A 93 -10.87 -12.22 -4.39
CA PRO A 93 -11.33 -11.55 -3.19
C PRO A 93 -11.38 -12.51 -2.00
N MET A 94 -10.95 -12.02 -0.84
CA MET A 94 -11.02 -12.78 0.40
C MET A 94 -12.46 -13.09 0.77
N THR A 95 -12.71 -14.30 1.23
CA THR A 95 -14.01 -14.71 1.78
C THR A 95 -14.25 -14.07 3.15
N GLU A 96 -15.49 -14.09 3.63
CA GLU A 96 -15.84 -13.59 4.97
C GLU A 96 -15.06 -14.32 6.09
N GLU A 97 -14.84 -15.63 5.94
CA GLU A 97 -14.07 -16.44 6.90
C GLU A 97 -12.58 -16.04 6.91
N GLU A 98 -12.01 -15.83 5.72
CA GLU A 98 -10.63 -15.36 5.58
C GLU A 98 -10.46 -13.94 6.14
N ILE A 99 -11.43 -13.06 5.92
CA ILE A 99 -11.47 -11.71 6.51
C ILE A 99 -11.54 -11.79 8.04
N ALA A 100 -12.44 -12.61 8.58
CA ALA A 100 -12.58 -12.79 10.03
C ALA A 100 -11.30 -13.37 10.67
N THR A 101 -10.60 -14.24 9.95
CA THR A 101 -9.33 -14.83 10.38
C THR A 101 -8.19 -13.81 10.34
N MET A 102 -8.07 -13.07 9.24
CA MET A 102 -6.99 -12.11 9.01
C MET A 102 -7.16 -10.83 9.84
N PHE A 103 -8.39 -10.34 10.00
CA PHE A 103 -8.70 -9.03 10.59
C PHE A 103 -9.76 -9.11 11.70
N PRO A 104 -9.54 -9.89 12.77
CA PRO A 104 -10.54 -10.08 13.83
C PRO A 104 -10.94 -8.76 14.52
N GLY A 105 -10.00 -7.82 14.65
CA GLY A 105 -10.23 -6.48 15.23
C GLY A 105 -10.93 -5.48 14.30
N ALA A 106 -11.26 -5.86 13.06
CA ALA A 106 -11.90 -4.99 12.08
C ALA A 106 -13.10 -5.65 11.37
N LYS A 107 -13.64 -6.74 11.91
CA LYS A 107 -14.76 -7.50 11.32
C LYS A 107 -16.01 -6.67 11.00
N ASP A 108 -16.25 -5.58 11.73
CA ASP A 108 -17.42 -4.71 11.56
C ASP A 108 -17.14 -3.54 10.59
N LYS A 109 -15.97 -3.52 9.95
CA LYS A 109 -15.58 -2.51 8.96
C LYS A 109 -15.99 -2.94 7.55
N ASN A 110 -16.06 -1.96 6.66
CA ASN A 110 -16.42 -2.20 5.27
C ASN A 110 -15.19 -2.70 4.49
N PHE A 111 -15.24 -3.95 4.02
CA PHE A 111 -14.19 -4.55 3.20
C PHE A 111 -14.50 -4.35 1.71
N LEU A 112 -13.67 -3.54 1.06
CA LEU A 112 -13.73 -3.25 -0.36
C LEU A 112 -12.98 -4.32 -1.16
N VAL A 113 -13.42 -4.53 -2.39
CA VAL A 113 -12.77 -5.46 -3.32
C VAL A 113 -12.04 -4.68 -4.41
N HIS A 114 -10.73 -4.90 -4.53
CA HIS A 114 -9.93 -4.34 -5.61
C HIS A 114 -10.27 -5.02 -6.94
N ASN A 115 -10.65 -4.23 -7.95
CA ASN A 115 -10.91 -4.71 -9.30
C ASN A 115 -9.84 -4.16 -10.25
N TRP A 116 -8.76 -4.92 -10.43
CA TRP A 116 -7.61 -4.59 -11.26
C TRP A 116 -7.90 -4.51 -12.77
N ARG A 117 -9.10 -4.91 -13.22
CA ARG A 117 -9.52 -4.85 -14.63
C ARG A 117 -10.24 -3.55 -14.97
N THR A 118 -11.18 -3.13 -14.12
CA THR A 118 -12.06 -1.99 -14.44
C THR A 118 -12.19 -0.95 -13.32
N GLY A 119 -11.77 -1.27 -12.10
CA GLY A 119 -11.83 -0.39 -10.93
C GLY A 119 -10.59 0.49 -10.76
N ILE A 120 -9.96 0.90 -11.86
CA ILE A 120 -8.67 1.59 -11.87
C ILE A 120 -8.71 2.89 -12.67
N THR A 121 -7.74 3.75 -12.40
CA THR A 121 -7.48 4.98 -13.15
C THR A 121 -6.01 5.03 -13.54
N LYS A 122 -5.74 5.34 -14.81
CA LYS A 122 -4.38 5.67 -15.30
C LYS A 122 -4.01 7.07 -14.81
N LEU A 123 -2.97 7.16 -13.97
CA LEU A 123 -2.45 8.38 -13.37
C LEU A 123 -1.34 9.03 -14.21
N GLY A 124 -0.71 8.24 -15.07
CA GLY A 124 0.39 8.67 -15.92
C GLY A 124 1.09 7.47 -16.53
N GLU A 125 2.34 7.66 -16.92
CA GLU A 125 3.19 6.62 -17.48
C GLU A 125 4.65 6.85 -17.14
N VAL A 126 5.41 5.77 -17.07
CA VAL A 126 6.87 5.79 -17.04
C VAL A 126 7.35 5.79 -18.51
N PRO A 127 8.08 6.83 -18.96
CA PRO A 127 8.46 6.96 -20.37
C PRO A 127 9.34 5.82 -20.87
N ALA A 128 9.14 5.43 -22.13
CA ALA A 128 9.85 4.32 -22.78
C ALA A 128 11.38 4.44 -22.71
N ASP A 129 11.93 5.65 -22.89
CA ASP A 129 13.39 5.87 -22.83
C ASP A 129 13.96 5.54 -21.44
N PHE A 130 13.24 5.89 -20.38
CA PHE A 130 13.63 5.54 -19.02
C PHE A 130 13.52 4.03 -18.80
N VAL A 131 12.42 3.41 -19.22
CA VAL A 131 12.21 1.96 -19.09
C VAL A 131 13.32 1.20 -19.83
N SER A 132 13.65 1.61 -21.06
CA SER A 132 14.76 1.07 -21.85
C SER A 132 16.09 1.15 -21.12
N SER A 133 16.41 2.32 -20.55
CA SER A 133 17.62 2.52 -19.78
C SER A 133 17.72 1.56 -18.59
N VAL A 134 16.66 1.42 -17.78
CA VAL A 134 16.69 0.57 -16.57
C VAL A 134 16.58 -0.92 -16.89
N CYS A 135 16.01 -1.27 -18.05
CA CYS A 135 15.90 -2.63 -18.55
C CYS A 135 17.07 -3.05 -19.45
N GLU A 136 18.14 -2.25 -19.56
CA GLU A 136 19.31 -2.52 -20.41
C GLU A 136 18.93 -2.78 -21.88
N GLY A 137 17.94 -2.05 -22.40
CA GLY A 137 17.41 -2.19 -23.76
C GLY A 137 16.53 -3.42 -24.02
N ARG A 138 16.28 -4.27 -23.02
CA ARG A 138 15.45 -5.48 -23.14
C ARG A 138 13.95 -5.18 -23.21
N TRP A 139 13.53 -3.98 -22.79
CA TRP A 139 12.15 -3.51 -22.88
C TRP A 139 12.12 -2.04 -23.27
N ASN A 140 11.38 -1.68 -24.32
CA ASN A 140 11.40 -0.34 -24.91
C ASN A 140 10.00 0.27 -25.06
N GLU A 141 9.03 -0.22 -24.28
CA GLU A 141 7.67 0.32 -24.25
C GLU A 141 7.45 1.11 -22.95
N PRO A 142 6.60 2.15 -22.96
CA PRO A 142 6.23 2.85 -21.74
C PRO A 142 5.46 1.91 -20.79
N VAL A 143 5.46 2.22 -19.50
CA VAL A 143 4.68 1.48 -18.49
C VAL A 143 3.59 2.40 -17.94
N ASP A 144 2.33 2.01 -18.07
CA ASP A 144 1.23 2.78 -17.48
C ASP A 144 1.30 2.76 -15.96
N VAL A 145 1.06 3.92 -15.34
CA VAL A 145 0.89 4.02 -13.89
C VAL A 145 -0.59 4.01 -13.57
N GLU A 146 -1.06 2.91 -13.00
CA GLU A 146 -2.47 2.67 -12.70
C GLU A 146 -2.65 2.38 -11.20
N ALA A 147 -3.72 2.92 -10.62
CA ALA A 147 -4.10 2.64 -9.23
C ALA A 147 -5.61 2.51 -9.09
N SER A 148 -6.04 1.81 -8.04
CA SER A 148 -7.45 1.63 -7.67
C SER A 148 -8.15 2.97 -7.49
N ASN A 149 -9.38 3.06 -7.98
CA ASN A 149 -10.22 4.26 -7.84
C ASN A 149 -10.43 4.65 -6.38
N TYR A 150 -10.44 3.68 -5.46
CA TYR A 150 -10.55 3.95 -4.02
C TYR A 150 -9.30 4.64 -3.47
N VAL A 151 -8.11 4.24 -3.90
CA VAL A 151 -6.84 4.81 -3.41
C VAL A 151 -6.71 6.29 -3.79
N ILE A 152 -7.26 6.68 -4.93
CA ILE A 152 -7.20 8.04 -5.45
C ILE A 152 -8.47 8.85 -5.18
N ASP A 153 -9.46 8.27 -4.50
CA ASP A 153 -10.71 8.93 -4.21
C ASP A 153 -10.46 10.10 -3.25
N PRO A 154 -10.74 11.35 -3.68
CA PRO A 154 -10.50 12.53 -2.85
C PRO A 154 -11.44 12.65 -1.64
N SER A 155 -12.40 11.74 -1.48
CA SER A 155 -13.28 11.67 -0.30
C SER A 155 -12.59 11.10 0.93
N TYR A 156 -11.49 10.35 0.78
CA TYR A 156 -10.67 9.90 1.90
C TYR A 156 -9.75 11.03 2.38
N ASP A 157 -9.81 11.31 3.68
CA ASP A 157 -8.90 12.27 4.33
C ASP A 157 -7.49 11.66 4.47
N LEU A 158 -7.38 10.33 4.57
CA LEU A 158 -6.13 9.60 4.72
C LEU A 158 -6.21 8.19 4.11
N VAL A 159 -5.13 7.79 3.42
CA VAL A 159 -4.87 6.40 3.01
C VAL A 159 -3.68 5.86 3.81
N ILE A 160 -3.87 4.74 4.50
CA ILE A 160 -2.84 4.06 5.30
C ILE A 160 -2.51 2.72 4.66
N SER A 161 -1.34 2.59 4.03
CA SER A 161 -0.88 1.30 3.53
C SER A 161 -0.06 0.55 4.58
N ILE A 162 -0.39 -0.72 4.79
CA ILE A 162 0.25 -1.61 5.77
C ILE A 162 0.85 -2.79 5.02
N GLY A 163 2.03 -3.23 5.43
CA GLY A 163 2.62 -4.46 4.95
C GLY A 163 3.95 -4.77 5.61
N GLN A 164 4.48 -5.95 5.30
CA GLN A 164 5.82 -6.38 5.72
C GLN A 164 6.85 -6.10 4.62
N VAL A 165 8.01 -5.58 4.98
CA VAL A 165 9.15 -5.51 4.05
C VAL A 165 9.89 -6.84 4.08
N VAL A 166 9.87 -7.56 2.97
CA VAL A 166 10.59 -8.83 2.79
C VAL A 166 11.19 -8.91 1.39
N PRO A 167 12.27 -9.67 1.17
CA PRO A 167 12.75 -9.95 -0.17
C PRO A 167 11.63 -10.47 -1.07
N HIS A 168 11.62 -10.03 -2.32
CA HIS A 168 10.58 -10.33 -3.29
C HIS A 168 11.17 -10.46 -4.69
N GLU A 169 10.91 -11.59 -5.34
CA GLU A 169 11.51 -12.00 -6.61
C GLU A 169 11.20 -11.08 -7.80
N VAL A 170 10.04 -10.41 -7.77
CA VAL A 170 9.62 -9.47 -8.82
C VAL A 170 10.14 -8.04 -8.63
N VAL A 171 10.22 -7.55 -7.39
CA VAL A 171 10.42 -6.10 -7.10
C VAL A 171 11.56 -5.80 -6.13
N GLY A 172 12.34 -6.83 -5.79
CA GLY A 172 13.46 -6.79 -4.84
C GLY A 172 13.00 -6.80 -3.40
N MET A 173 12.22 -5.80 -3.00
CA MET A 173 11.60 -5.72 -1.68
C MET A 173 10.08 -5.52 -1.80
N ALA A 174 9.31 -6.35 -1.09
CA ALA A 174 7.87 -6.18 -0.97
C ALA A 174 7.50 -4.89 -0.19
N ASN A 175 6.19 -4.59 -0.14
CA ASN A 175 5.58 -3.46 0.59
C ASN A 175 5.70 -2.10 -0.12
N PHE A 176 5.38 -1.03 0.62
CA PHE A 176 5.51 0.35 0.20
C PHE A 176 4.71 0.59 -1.10
N ASN A 177 5.35 1.14 -2.12
CA ASN A 177 4.74 1.37 -3.43
C ASN A 177 4.15 0.10 -4.05
N LYS A 178 4.66 -1.10 -3.72
CA LYS A 178 4.09 -2.37 -4.24
C LYS A 178 2.63 -2.55 -3.83
N ASN A 179 2.26 -2.19 -2.60
CA ASN A 179 0.88 -2.37 -2.15
C ASN A 179 -0.08 -1.52 -2.97
N ILE A 180 0.36 -0.34 -3.39
CA ILE A 180 -0.47 0.60 -4.16
C ILE A 180 -0.43 0.28 -5.66
N LEU A 181 0.77 0.19 -6.24
CA LEU A 181 0.95 0.09 -7.69
C LEU A 181 0.79 -1.33 -8.22
N VAL A 182 0.98 -2.35 -7.39
CA VAL A 182 0.76 -3.75 -7.78
C VAL A 182 -0.45 -4.31 -7.05
N GLY A 183 -0.47 -4.23 -5.72
CA GLY A 183 -1.56 -4.75 -4.88
C GLY A 183 -2.91 -4.05 -5.11
N CYS A 184 -2.89 -2.75 -5.40
CA CYS A 184 -4.06 -1.97 -5.82
C CYS A 184 -3.90 -1.43 -7.25
N GLY A 185 -3.04 -2.06 -8.06
CA GLY A 185 -2.72 -1.64 -9.42
C GLY A 185 -3.70 -2.11 -10.48
N GLY A 186 -3.54 -1.58 -11.69
CA GLY A 186 -4.24 -2.05 -12.89
C GLY A 186 -3.47 -3.12 -13.66
N SER A 187 -4.15 -3.74 -14.63
CA SER A 187 -3.61 -4.84 -15.44
C SER A 187 -2.28 -4.49 -16.12
N SER A 188 -2.17 -3.27 -16.66
CA SER A 188 -0.99 -2.82 -17.40
C SER A 188 0.21 -2.72 -16.45
N MET A 189 0.04 -1.98 -15.34
CA MET A 189 1.08 -1.83 -14.32
C MET A 189 1.50 -3.17 -13.69
N ILE A 190 0.54 -4.03 -13.35
CA ILE A 190 0.85 -5.35 -12.75
C ILE A 190 1.64 -6.20 -13.73
N ASN A 191 1.20 -6.33 -14.97
CA ASN A 191 1.86 -7.21 -15.94
C ASN A 191 3.24 -6.69 -16.33
N SER A 192 3.37 -5.38 -16.59
CA SER A 192 4.66 -4.77 -16.94
C SER A 192 5.68 -4.89 -15.82
N SER A 193 5.29 -4.68 -14.55
CA SER A 193 6.20 -4.86 -13.42
C SER A 193 6.68 -6.32 -13.26
N HIS A 194 5.80 -7.30 -13.47
CA HIS A 194 6.19 -8.72 -13.45
C HIS A 194 7.13 -9.08 -14.61
N TYR A 195 6.85 -8.55 -15.80
CA TYR A 195 7.68 -8.80 -16.97
C TYR A 195 9.07 -8.18 -16.82
N ILE A 196 9.16 -6.93 -16.35
CA ILE A 196 10.43 -6.26 -16.08
C ILE A 196 11.23 -7.02 -15.02
N GLY A 197 10.57 -7.47 -13.94
CA GLY A 197 11.22 -8.32 -12.94
C GLY A 197 11.81 -9.60 -13.53
N ALA A 198 11.06 -10.27 -14.41
CA ALA A 198 11.53 -11.47 -15.11
C ALA A 198 12.70 -11.18 -16.07
N LEU A 199 12.68 -10.05 -16.80
CA LEU A 199 13.78 -9.64 -17.68
C LEU A 199 15.06 -9.32 -16.91
N TYR A 200 14.93 -8.71 -15.74
CA TYR A 200 16.08 -8.34 -14.91
C TYR A 200 16.70 -9.56 -14.23
N GLY A 201 15.88 -10.57 -13.91
CA GLY A 201 16.30 -11.83 -13.31
C GLY A 201 16.27 -11.79 -11.79
N MET A 202 15.90 -12.92 -11.17
CA MET A 202 15.68 -13.01 -9.73
C MET A 202 16.93 -12.73 -8.91
N GLU A 203 18.09 -13.22 -9.35
CA GLU A 203 19.38 -13.03 -8.68
C GLU A 203 19.73 -11.55 -8.57
N ARG A 204 19.52 -10.79 -9.65
CA ARG A 204 19.81 -9.35 -9.63
C ARG A 204 18.76 -8.58 -8.84
N MET A 205 17.51 -9.05 -8.86
CA MET A 205 16.40 -8.37 -8.19
C MET A 205 16.51 -8.49 -6.67
N MET A 206 16.90 -9.66 -6.16
CA MET A 206 16.99 -9.94 -4.73
C MET A 206 18.33 -9.52 -4.09
N GLY A 207 19.36 -9.26 -4.90
CA GLY A 207 20.72 -8.94 -4.44
C GLY A 207 21.57 -10.18 -4.16
#